data_AF-A0A916R382-F1
#
_entry.id   AF-A0A916R382-F1
#
_cell.length_a   1.000
_cell.length_b   1.000
_cell.length_c   1.000
_cell.angle_alpha   90.00
_cell.angle_beta   90.00
_cell.angle_gamma   90.00
#
_symmetry.space_group_name_H-M   'P 1'
#
loop_
_entity.id
_entity.type
_entity.pdbx_description
1 polymer ?
#
loop_
_entity_poly.entity_id
_entity_poly.type
_entity_poly.pdbx_seq_one_letter_code
_entity_poly.pdbx_strand_id
1 'polypeptide(L)'
;MAGKDYQIAALWMEGSLSFLEQLCLKSFVDAGHHVKLYHYGPLRNVPEGMELADAAAVLPRTDFLAHARTGSPALHSDLFRYKMLEQNKDTIWADTDAYCMKRFETPNGHFYGWESDKHINGGVLGLPSDCDTLGELLEFTSDEFAIPTWYGDDYTRELEEARDAGNPVHASEQPWGVWGPHAVTHFLHKTGEAKYALPLEGLYPFTYKDRRMMLKRNFDTTPYVTENTYSIHLYGRRMRARLVEKEGGEPHPKSLLGQLIKKHGIDPSKAPLPMSKAQQAAAKAPKGEKVKPTEKPAKQKKPAAPVAAKAAPLEPSARTGIGQVNLTDIANKYSTDKGSAKHRYTELYQMLFLPLRGRKLNLLEMGLLNSGPEHEIAAERITNDAPSVHMWLEYFPKAQVYGLDISDFSWLDNPRFTYVNCDMDSRENIQKAAKGLPQMDIVVDDASHASHHQQGAFLELFPKLASGGFYTIENLRWQPNHMEQKGITKTADLFYGYQKDGVFTHSDPAIADEFNALREQISGCFIYQVGFNKSRKDQLMVVQKR
;
A
#
# COMPACT_ATOMS: atom_id res chain seq x y z
N MET A 1 -22.31 14.18 8.24
CA MET A 1 -20.97 14.79 8.05
C MET A 1 -20.71 14.81 6.56
N ALA A 2 -20.37 15.96 5.97
CA ALA A 2 -19.96 16.01 4.57
C ALA A 2 -18.67 15.17 4.43
N GLY A 3 -18.63 14.29 3.42
CA GLY A 3 -17.46 13.46 3.15
C GLY A 3 -16.22 14.30 2.86
N LYS A 4 -15.03 13.70 3.00
CA LYS A 4 -13.77 14.34 2.65
C LYS A 4 -13.77 14.65 1.14
N ASP A 5 -13.43 15.87 0.75
CA ASP A 5 -13.38 16.26 -0.65
C ASP A 5 -12.07 15.83 -1.30
N TYR A 6 -12.18 15.18 -2.46
CA TYR A 6 -11.05 14.74 -3.28
C TYR A 6 -10.98 15.53 -4.60
N GLN A 7 -9.79 16.02 -4.94
CA GLN A 7 -9.53 16.61 -6.26
C GLN A 7 -9.36 15.50 -7.30
N ILE A 8 -9.76 15.78 -8.54
CA ILE A 8 -9.53 14.91 -9.69
C ILE A 8 -8.34 15.44 -10.46
N ALA A 9 -7.33 14.60 -10.67
CA ALA A 9 -6.16 14.92 -11.46
C ALA A 9 -6.13 14.11 -12.75
N ALA A 10 -5.78 14.75 -13.86
CA ALA A 10 -5.63 14.13 -15.16
C ALA A 10 -4.40 14.69 -15.89
N LEU A 11 -3.89 13.96 -16.89
CA LEU A 11 -2.78 14.41 -17.74
C LEU A 11 -3.21 14.50 -19.21
N TRP A 12 -2.83 15.59 -19.87
CA TRP A 12 -2.86 15.72 -21.31
C TRP A 12 -1.55 16.31 -21.84
N MET A 13 -0.87 15.58 -22.73
CA MET A 13 0.49 15.94 -23.16
C MET A 13 0.57 17.37 -23.72
N GLU A 14 -0.13 17.63 -24.82
CA GLU A 14 -0.23 18.93 -25.47
C GLU A 14 -1.27 18.89 -26.59
N GLY A 15 -1.60 20.04 -27.16
CA GLY A 15 -2.45 20.14 -28.33
C GLY A 15 -3.95 20.20 -27.99
N SER A 16 -4.78 19.77 -28.95
CA SER A 16 -6.23 19.95 -28.86
C SER A 16 -6.90 18.75 -28.19
N LEU A 17 -7.78 19.03 -27.23
CA LEU A 17 -8.71 18.04 -26.68
C LEU A 17 -9.90 17.91 -27.62
N SER A 18 -10.25 16.69 -28.00
CA SER A 18 -11.45 16.45 -28.79
C SER A 18 -12.69 16.48 -27.90
N PHE A 19 -13.88 16.46 -28.51
CA PHE A 19 -15.14 16.41 -27.76
C PHE A 19 -15.21 15.21 -26.79
N LEU A 20 -14.47 14.13 -27.05
CA LEU A 20 -14.46 12.95 -26.20
C LEU A 20 -13.75 13.22 -24.87
N GLU A 21 -12.58 13.84 -24.92
CA GLU A 21 -11.86 14.23 -23.70
C GLU A 21 -12.56 15.38 -22.97
N GLN A 22 -13.13 16.32 -23.73
CA GLN A 22 -13.96 17.38 -23.14
C GLN A 22 -15.15 16.81 -22.38
N LEU A 23 -15.85 15.83 -22.96
CA LEU A 23 -16.97 15.17 -22.30
C LEU A 23 -16.54 14.56 -20.95
N CYS A 24 -15.45 13.81 -20.93
CA CYS A 24 -14.97 13.15 -19.71
C CYS A 24 -14.53 14.17 -18.67
N LEU A 25 -13.68 15.12 -19.02
CA LEU A 25 -13.19 16.10 -18.06
C LEU A 25 -14.32 17.01 -17.55
N LYS A 26 -15.20 17.51 -18.45
CA LYS A 26 -16.35 18.33 -18.06
C LYS A 26 -17.31 17.59 -17.14
N SER A 27 -17.46 16.27 -17.30
CA SER A 27 -18.35 15.49 -16.44
C SER A 27 -17.93 15.51 -14.96
N PHE A 28 -16.63 15.59 -14.66
CA PHE A 28 -16.14 15.75 -13.29
C PHE A 28 -16.47 17.13 -12.71
N VAL A 29 -16.27 18.19 -13.50
CA VAL A 29 -16.64 19.57 -13.11
C VAL A 29 -18.14 19.66 -12.83
N ASP A 30 -18.97 19.09 -13.71
CA ASP A 30 -20.42 19.11 -13.57
C ASP A 30 -20.91 18.21 -12.40
N ALA A 31 -20.11 17.22 -11.97
CA ALA A 31 -20.32 16.46 -10.74
C ALA A 31 -19.79 17.16 -9.47
N GLY A 32 -19.25 18.38 -9.63
CA GLY A 32 -18.79 19.26 -8.56
C GLY A 32 -17.35 19.03 -8.11
N HIS A 33 -16.55 18.22 -8.82
CA HIS A 33 -15.15 18.05 -8.44
C HIS A 33 -14.31 19.28 -8.79
N HIS A 34 -13.31 19.55 -7.95
CA HIS A 34 -12.16 20.34 -8.37
C HIS A 34 -11.31 19.49 -9.32
N VAL A 35 -11.12 19.96 -10.55
CA VAL A 35 -10.39 19.22 -11.59
C VAL A 35 -9.09 19.96 -11.92
N LYS A 36 -7.97 19.26 -11.76
CA LYS A 36 -6.64 19.73 -12.13
C LYS A 36 -6.12 18.95 -13.34
N LEU A 37 -5.93 19.64 -14.46
CA LEU A 37 -5.39 19.07 -15.69
C LEU A 37 -3.93 19.45 -15.85
N TYR A 38 -3.06 18.45 -15.70
CA TYR A 38 -1.63 18.59 -15.95
C TYR A 38 -1.33 18.54 -17.45
N HIS A 39 -0.38 19.35 -17.92
CA HIS A 39 0.05 19.36 -19.32
C HIS A 39 1.51 19.75 -19.52
N TYR A 40 2.12 19.27 -20.60
CA TYR A 40 3.52 19.57 -20.96
C TYR A 40 3.67 20.67 -22.01
N GLY A 41 2.59 21.04 -22.69
CA GLY A 41 2.63 22.01 -23.79
C GLY A 41 1.31 22.76 -23.95
N PRO A 42 1.20 23.63 -24.97
CA PRO A 42 0.02 24.47 -25.16
C PRO A 42 -1.22 23.61 -25.44
N LEU A 43 -2.31 23.92 -24.75
CA LEU A 43 -3.60 23.24 -24.90
C LEU A 43 -4.58 24.04 -25.76
N ARG A 44 -5.51 23.33 -26.41
CA ARG A 44 -6.68 23.92 -27.08
C ARG A 44 -7.94 23.14 -26.73
N ASN A 45 -9.07 23.84 -26.69
CA ASN A 45 -10.40 23.27 -26.39
C ASN A 45 -10.49 22.60 -25.01
N VAL A 46 -9.82 23.17 -24.00
CA VAL A 46 -9.99 22.75 -22.60
C VAL A 46 -11.39 23.21 -22.14
N PRO A 47 -12.21 22.35 -21.50
CA PRO A 47 -13.47 22.77 -20.90
C PRO A 47 -13.26 23.84 -19.82
N GLU A 48 -14.24 24.72 -19.65
CA GLU A 48 -14.25 25.68 -18.54
C GLU A 48 -14.33 24.98 -17.17
N GLY A 49 -13.83 25.64 -16.12
CA GLY A 49 -13.92 25.17 -14.74
C GLY A 49 -12.80 24.22 -14.29
N MET A 50 -11.65 24.22 -14.99
CA MET A 50 -10.49 23.40 -14.65
C MET A 50 -9.29 24.25 -14.24
N GLU A 51 -8.55 23.76 -13.26
CA GLU A 51 -7.20 24.24 -12.97
C GLU A 51 -6.22 23.62 -13.97
N LEU A 52 -5.34 24.45 -14.54
CA LEU A 52 -4.24 23.99 -15.39
C LEU A 52 -2.94 24.00 -14.60
N ALA A 53 -2.16 22.92 -14.73
CA ALA A 53 -0.87 22.80 -14.05
C ALA A 53 0.21 22.26 -15.00
N ASP A 54 1.45 22.68 -14.78
CA ASP A 54 2.59 22.17 -15.54
C ASP A 54 2.91 20.74 -15.09
N ALA A 55 2.88 19.79 -16.03
CA ALA A 55 3.23 18.40 -15.79
C ALA A 55 4.71 18.22 -15.44
N ALA A 56 5.59 19.11 -15.90
CA ALA A 56 7.03 19.04 -15.60
C ALA A 56 7.33 19.24 -14.11
N ALA A 57 6.42 19.86 -13.35
CA ALA A 57 6.53 19.99 -11.90
C ALA A 57 6.39 18.64 -11.16
N VAL A 58 5.72 17.66 -11.78
CA VAL A 58 5.54 16.31 -11.22
C VAL A 58 6.58 15.34 -11.78
N LEU A 59 6.73 15.33 -13.10
CA LEU A 59 7.64 14.44 -13.83
C LEU A 59 8.20 15.21 -15.04
N PRO A 60 9.51 15.47 -15.12
CA PRO A 60 10.12 16.13 -16.27
C PRO A 60 9.89 15.38 -17.59
N ARG A 61 9.92 16.11 -18.72
CA ARG A 61 9.71 15.54 -20.06
C ARG A 61 10.99 14.91 -20.66
N THR A 62 12.11 14.89 -19.93
CA THR A 62 13.42 14.46 -20.44
C THR A 62 13.47 12.98 -20.81
N ASP A 63 12.75 12.14 -20.08
CA ASP A 63 12.84 10.68 -20.18
C ASP A 63 11.48 10.12 -20.61
N PHE A 64 11.03 10.48 -21.82
CA PHE A 64 9.68 10.14 -22.27
C PHE A 64 9.54 8.65 -22.60
N LEU A 65 8.79 7.93 -21.77
CA LEU A 65 8.64 6.48 -21.88
C LEU A 65 7.43 6.07 -22.73
N ALA A 66 7.71 5.43 -23.86
CA ALA A 66 6.69 4.86 -24.74
C ALA A 66 7.00 3.39 -25.04
N HIS A 67 5.95 2.57 -25.15
CA HIS A 67 6.10 1.16 -25.52
C HIS A 67 6.69 1.02 -26.93
N ALA A 68 7.78 0.26 -27.08
CA ALA A 68 8.54 0.09 -28.31
C ALA A 68 7.67 -0.40 -29.47
N ARG A 69 6.83 -1.42 -29.22
CA ARG A 69 5.97 -2.02 -30.26
C ARG A 69 4.84 -1.12 -30.72
N THR A 70 4.28 -0.29 -29.84
CA THR A 70 3.00 0.40 -30.11
C THR A 70 3.11 1.91 -30.19
N GLY A 71 4.23 2.49 -29.75
CA GLY A 71 4.42 3.93 -29.55
C GLY A 71 3.47 4.51 -28.49
N SER A 72 2.87 3.67 -27.65
CA SER A 72 1.89 4.11 -26.66
C SER A 72 2.59 4.83 -25.49
N PRO A 73 2.16 6.05 -25.11
CA PRO A 73 2.73 6.80 -23.99
C PRO A 73 2.20 6.30 -22.63
N ALA A 74 1.79 5.03 -22.56
CA ALA A 74 1.13 4.48 -21.37
C ALA A 74 2.09 4.42 -20.19
N LEU A 75 3.34 3.98 -20.41
CA LEU A 75 4.38 3.94 -19.38
C LEU A 75 4.63 5.32 -18.76
N HIS A 76 4.78 6.36 -19.58
CA HIS A 76 4.90 7.74 -19.09
C HIS A 76 3.70 8.16 -18.25
N SER A 77 2.48 7.84 -18.69
CA SER A 77 1.25 8.15 -17.95
C SER A 77 1.14 7.38 -16.63
N ASP A 78 1.56 6.11 -16.61
CA ASP A 78 1.59 5.26 -15.42
C ASP A 78 2.60 5.80 -14.39
N LEU A 79 3.81 6.14 -14.80
CA LEU A 79 4.80 6.76 -13.90
C LEU A 79 4.34 8.14 -13.41
N PHE A 80 3.81 8.97 -14.32
CA PHE A 80 3.29 10.29 -13.98
C PHE A 80 2.22 10.20 -12.90
N ARG A 81 1.23 9.31 -13.05
CA ARG A 81 0.15 9.22 -12.07
C ARG A 81 0.65 8.77 -10.70
N TYR A 82 1.64 7.88 -10.61
CA TYR A 82 2.20 7.47 -9.32
C TYR A 82 2.93 8.63 -8.65
N LYS A 83 3.80 9.33 -9.39
CA LYS A 83 4.50 10.53 -8.88
C LYS A 83 3.53 11.64 -8.49
N MET A 84 2.46 11.83 -9.26
CA MET A 84 1.43 12.80 -8.95
C MET A 84 0.72 12.44 -7.64
N LEU A 85 0.30 11.17 -7.46
CA LEU A 85 -0.36 10.71 -6.24
C LEU A 85 0.56 10.77 -5.01
N GLU A 86 1.87 10.55 -5.19
CA GLU A 86 2.89 10.73 -4.14
C GLU A 86 2.94 12.18 -3.64
N GLN A 87 2.95 13.12 -4.59
CA GLN A 87 3.14 14.56 -4.30
C GLN A 87 1.86 15.27 -3.86
N ASN A 88 0.68 14.69 -4.12
CA ASN A 88 -0.61 15.37 -3.91
C ASN A 88 -1.54 14.54 -3.02
N LYS A 89 -1.74 15.01 -1.78
CA LYS A 89 -2.75 14.44 -0.88
C LYS A 89 -4.16 14.65 -1.43
N ASP A 90 -5.08 13.80 -1.00
CA ASP A 90 -6.52 13.91 -1.29
C ASP A 90 -6.85 14.05 -2.78
N THR A 91 -6.13 13.27 -3.60
CA THR A 91 -6.21 13.29 -5.05
C THR A 91 -6.57 11.93 -5.60
N ILE A 92 -7.45 11.91 -6.60
CA ILE A 92 -7.77 10.73 -7.39
C ILE A 92 -7.36 11.00 -8.83
N TRP A 93 -6.55 10.11 -9.40
CA TRP A 93 -6.27 10.12 -10.83
C TRP A 93 -7.48 9.67 -11.63
N ALA A 94 -7.75 10.33 -12.75
CA ALA A 94 -8.67 9.86 -13.78
C ALA A 94 -8.07 10.07 -15.17
N ASP A 95 -8.10 9.03 -16.00
CA ASP A 95 -7.75 9.13 -17.41
C ASP A 95 -8.72 10.11 -18.10
N THR A 96 -8.21 10.81 -19.12
CA THR A 96 -9.00 11.77 -19.93
C THR A 96 -10.10 11.10 -20.77
N ASP A 97 -10.24 9.78 -20.70
CA ASP A 97 -11.31 8.99 -21.28
C ASP A 97 -12.16 8.24 -20.23
N ALA A 98 -12.08 8.62 -18.95
CA ALA A 98 -12.98 8.19 -17.89
C ALA A 98 -14.12 9.20 -17.69
N TYR A 99 -15.36 8.81 -17.98
CA TYR A 99 -16.53 9.67 -17.77
C TYR A 99 -17.03 9.56 -16.32
N CYS A 100 -17.36 10.67 -15.68
CA CYS A 100 -17.89 10.76 -14.32
C CYS A 100 -19.43 10.71 -14.35
N MET A 101 -20.00 9.65 -13.79
CA MET A 101 -21.45 9.52 -13.62
C MET A 101 -21.96 10.29 -12.40
N LYS A 102 -21.18 10.28 -11.32
CA LYS A 102 -21.45 10.95 -10.03
C LYS A 102 -20.15 11.21 -9.28
N ARG A 103 -20.21 12.11 -8.29
CA ARG A 103 -19.07 12.48 -7.45
C ARG A 103 -18.38 11.26 -6.86
N PHE A 104 -17.07 11.23 -6.95
CA PHE A 104 -16.21 10.22 -6.34
C PHE A 104 -16.06 10.53 -4.85
N GLU A 105 -16.38 9.54 -4.03
CA GLU A 105 -16.35 9.64 -2.59
C GLU A 105 -15.68 8.38 -2.04
N THR A 106 -14.73 8.57 -1.14
CA THR A 106 -14.05 7.47 -0.45
C THR A 106 -13.73 7.87 0.98
N PRO A 107 -13.95 6.99 1.97
CA PRO A 107 -13.65 7.31 3.36
C PRO A 107 -12.16 7.24 3.69
N ASN A 108 -11.34 6.62 2.84
CA ASN A 108 -9.95 6.29 3.14
C ASN A 108 -8.96 6.67 2.01
N GLY A 109 -9.42 7.31 0.94
CA GLY A 109 -8.60 7.71 -0.20
C GLY A 109 -8.34 6.61 -1.24
N HIS A 110 -8.69 5.36 -0.95
CA HIS A 110 -8.65 4.30 -1.97
C HIS A 110 -9.87 4.42 -2.91
N PHE A 111 -9.62 4.48 -4.22
CA PHE A 111 -10.68 4.59 -5.23
C PHE A 111 -10.23 4.04 -6.59
N TYR A 112 -10.43 2.74 -6.81
CA TYR A 112 -10.08 2.00 -8.04
C TYR A 112 -10.98 0.77 -8.11
N GLY A 113 -10.98 0.05 -9.23
CA GLY A 113 -11.96 -1.01 -9.45
C GLY A 113 -11.50 -2.10 -10.41
N TRP A 114 -12.17 -3.25 -10.30
CA TRP A 114 -11.96 -4.39 -11.18
C TRP A 114 -12.40 -4.06 -12.62
N GLU A 115 -11.55 -4.27 -13.62
CA GLU A 115 -11.97 -4.19 -15.02
C GLU A 115 -12.33 -5.55 -15.62
N SER A 116 -11.96 -6.62 -14.91
CA SER A 116 -12.17 -8.02 -15.27
C SER A 116 -12.09 -8.90 -14.03
N ASP A 117 -12.24 -10.21 -14.21
CA ASP A 117 -11.99 -11.23 -13.18
C ASP A 117 -10.52 -11.35 -12.76
N LYS A 118 -9.60 -10.71 -13.49
CA LYS A 118 -8.15 -10.85 -13.30
C LYS A 118 -7.42 -9.57 -12.95
N HIS A 119 -7.95 -8.42 -13.33
CA HIS A 119 -7.19 -7.16 -13.24
C HIS A 119 -8.02 -6.04 -12.63
N ILE A 120 -7.36 -5.28 -11.78
CA ILE A 120 -7.73 -3.95 -11.32
C ILE A 120 -7.04 -2.95 -12.24
N ASN A 121 -7.79 -1.96 -12.74
CA ASN A 121 -7.29 -1.02 -13.73
C ASN A 121 -6.84 0.30 -13.06
N GLY A 122 -5.84 0.95 -13.65
CA GLY A 122 -5.27 2.22 -13.17
C GLY A 122 -5.85 3.49 -13.82
N GLY A 123 -6.86 3.36 -14.69
CA GLY A 123 -7.45 4.50 -15.41
C GLY A 123 -8.35 5.39 -14.54
N VAL A 124 -8.78 4.90 -13.38
CA VAL A 124 -9.23 5.72 -12.26
C VAL A 124 -8.54 5.15 -11.03
N LEU A 125 -7.71 5.97 -10.38
CA LEU A 125 -6.79 5.49 -9.35
C LEU A 125 -6.64 6.52 -8.22
N GLY A 126 -7.36 6.27 -7.12
CA GLY A 126 -7.12 6.88 -5.83
C GLY A 126 -6.26 5.95 -4.99
N LEU A 127 -5.01 6.34 -4.73
CA LEU A 127 -4.14 5.71 -3.76
C LEU A 127 -3.69 6.81 -2.79
N PRO A 128 -3.91 6.66 -1.47
CA PRO A 128 -3.35 7.59 -0.49
C PRO A 128 -1.84 7.72 -0.68
N SER A 129 -1.29 8.92 -0.47
CA SER A 129 0.14 9.20 -0.69
C SER A 129 1.07 8.35 0.19
N ASP A 130 0.55 7.83 1.29
CA ASP A 130 1.22 6.95 2.27
C ASP A 130 0.81 5.48 2.14
N CYS A 131 0.17 5.09 1.02
CA CYS A 131 -0.25 3.71 0.78
C CYS A 131 0.89 2.83 0.21
N ASP A 132 0.82 1.51 0.43
CA ASP A 132 1.97 0.60 0.27
C ASP A 132 2.05 0.23 -1.20
N THR A 133 0.89 0.03 -1.84
CA THR A 133 0.79 -0.15 -3.28
C THR A 133 1.43 1.01 -4.01
N LEU A 134 1.20 2.26 -3.56
CA LEU A 134 1.81 3.41 -4.20
C LEU A 134 3.33 3.40 -4.03
N GLY A 135 3.83 3.11 -2.82
CA GLY A 135 5.26 2.95 -2.56
C GLY A 135 5.91 1.87 -3.42
N GLU A 136 5.30 0.68 -3.50
CA GLU A 136 5.77 -0.45 -4.30
C GLU A 136 5.73 -0.16 -5.80
N LEU A 137 4.68 0.53 -6.28
CA LEU A 137 4.61 1.00 -7.66
C LEU A 137 5.73 1.99 -7.97
N LEU A 138 6.00 2.94 -7.07
CA LEU A 138 7.06 3.93 -7.23
C LEU A 138 8.45 3.29 -7.20
N GLU A 139 8.67 2.32 -6.31
CA GLU A 139 9.93 1.57 -6.22
C GLU A 139 10.15 0.75 -7.50
N PHE A 140 9.15 -0.04 -7.91
CA PHE A 140 9.25 -0.87 -9.12
C PHE A 140 9.45 -0.03 -10.39
N THR A 141 8.79 1.12 -10.49
CA THR A 141 8.90 2.00 -11.67
C THR A 141 10.10 2.96 -11.61
N SER A 142 10.89 2.94 -10.53
CA SER A 142 12.15 3.69 -10.44
C SER A 142 13.29 3.05 -11.23
N ASP A 143 13.16 1.76 -11.56
CA ASP A 143 14.10 1.02 -12.41
C ASP A 143 13.40 0.62 -13.72
N GLU A 144 13.84 1.22 -14.83
CA GLU A 144 13.35 0.93 -16.17
C GLU A 144 13.63 -0.51 -16.63
N PHE A 145 14.49 -1.23 -15.93
CA PHE A 145 14.87 -2.62 -16.20
C PHE A 145 14.34 -3.59 -15.14
N ALA A 146 13.46 -3.13 -14.24
CA ALA A 146 12.87 -3.97 -13.20
C ALA A 146 12.19 -5.21 -13.81
N ILE A 147 12.40 -6.36 -13.14
CA ILE A 147 11.91 -7.67 -13.59
C ILE A 147 10.55 -7.98 -12.93
N PRO A 148 9.44 -8.04 -13.69
CA PRO A 148 8.12 -8.37 -13.15
C PRO A 148 8.02 -9.87 -12.84
N THR A 149 7.68 -10.21 -11.59
CA THR A 149 7.52 -11.60 -11.13
C THR A 149 6.13 -12.19 -11.38
N TRP A 150 5.16 -11.37 -11.79
CA TRP A 150 3.76 -11.77 -11.95
C TRP A 150 3.38 -12.33 -13.32
N TYR A 151 4.33 -12.45 -14.25
CA TYR A 151 4.09 -13.15 -15.52
C TYR A 151 4.51 -14.64 -15.48
N GLY A 152 4.96 -15.11 -14.32
CA GLY A 152 5.36 -16.50 -14.07
C GLY A 152 6.87 -16.72 -14.21
N ASP A 153 7.33 -17.78 -13.55
CA ASP A 153 8.76 -18.07 -13.34
C ASP A 153 9.57 -18.18 -14.63
N ASP A 154 8.98 -18.70 -15.71
CA ASP A 154 9.66 -18.82 -17.00
C ASP A 154 9.99 -17.45 -17.62
N TYR A 155 9.05 -16.50 -17.55
CA TYR A 155 9.28 -15.15 -18.05
C TYR A 155 10.26 -14.39 -17.17
N THR A 156 10.16 -14.54 -15.85
CA THR A 156 11.11 -13.97 -14.89
C THR A 156 12.52 -14.47 -15.16
N ARG A 157 12.71 -15.79 -15.33
CA ARG A 157 14.00 -16.38 -15.64
C ARG A 157 14.58 -15.89 -16.97
N GLU A 158 13.75 -15.75 -18.01
CA GLU A 158 14.19 -15.19 -19.31
C GLU A 158 14.79 -13.78 -19.14
N LEU A 159 14.14 -12.93 -18.34
CA LEU A 159 14.62 -11.57 -18.07
C LEU A 159 15.88 -11.54 -17.18
N GLU A 160 15.96 -12.44 -16.20
CA GLU A 160 17.15 -12.60 -15.34
C GLU A 160 18.36 -13.07 -16.16
N GLU A 161 18.19 -14.07 -17.02
CA GLU A 161 19.24 -14.55 -17.93
C GLU A 161 19.70 -13.44 -18.90
N ALA A 162 18.77 -12.64 -19.43
CA ALA A 162 19.09 -11.51 -20.30
C ALA A 162 19.90 -10.44 -19.56
N ARG A 163 19.51 -10.09 -18.31
CA ARG A 163 20.25 -9.17 -17.44
C ARG A 163 21.66 -9.69 -17.14
N ASP A 164 21.78 -10.95 -16.73
CA ASP A 164 23.06 -11.57 -16.34
C ASP A 164 24.01 -11.72 -17.55
N ALA A 165 23.47 -11.84 -18.76
CA ALA A 165 24.20 -11.77 -20.01
C ALA A 165 24.57 -10.32 -20.45
N GLY A 166 24.25 -9.30 -19.65
CA GLY A 166 24.53 -7.89 -19.94
C GLY A 166 23.53 -7.21 -20.89
N ASN A 167 22.38 -7.82 -21.15
CA ASN A 167 21.33 -7.32 -22.04
C ASN A 167 19.98 -7.20 -21.29
N PRO A 168 19.86 -6.38 -20.24
CA PRO A 168 18.61 -6.24 -19.50
C PRO A 168 17.49 -5.69 -20.39
N VAL A 169 16.26 -6.18 -20.18
CA VAL A 169 15.11 -5.81 -21.03
C VAL A 169 14.40 -4.60 -20.44
N HIS A 170 14.40 -3.50 -21.18
CA HIS A 170 13.78 -2.24 -20.79
C HIS A 170 12.24 -2.35 -20.76
N ALA A 171 11.59 -1.62 -19.85
CA ALA A 171 10.13 -1.64 -19.64
C ALA A 171 9.31 -1.33 -20.91
N SER A 172 9.88 -0.57 -21.85
CA SER A 172 9.27 -0.30 -23.16
C SER A 172 9.08 -1.54 -24.04
N GLU A 173 9.88 -2.58 -23.81
CA GLU A 173 9.91 -3.84 -24.56
C GLU A 173 9.11 -4.95 -23.85
N GLN A 174 8.87 -4.80 -22.54
CA GLN A 174 8.07 -5.70 -21.73
C GLN A 174 6.55 -5.64 -22.08
N PRO A 175 5.73 -6.62 -21.63
CA PRO A 175 4.31 -6.69 -21.94
C PRO A 175 3.54 -5.38 -21.67
N TRP A 176 2.56 -5.10 -22.53
CA TRP A 176 1.68 -3.96 -22.34
C TRP A 176 0.94 -4.07 -21.00
N GLY A 177 1.01 -3.02 -20.19
CA GLY A 177 0.44 -2.99 -18.84
C GLY A 177 1.41 -3.37 -17.72
N VAL A 178 2.70 -3.60 -18.02
CA VAL A 178 3.72 -3.91 -17.00
C VAL A 178 3.81 -2.88 -15.89
N TRP A 179 3.71 -1.58 -16.20
CA TRP A 179 3.64 -0.52 -15.18
C TRP A 179 2.21 -0.05 -14.90
N GLY A 180 1.24 -0.48 -15.71
CA GLY A 180 -0.16 -0.10 -15.59
C GLY A 180 -0.98 -1.16 -14.86
N PRO A 181 -2.08 -1.67 -15.44
CA PRO A 181 -3.03 -2.54 -14.74
C PRO A 181 -2.39 -3.82 -14.17
N HIS A 182 -1.32 -4.37 -14.77
CA HIS A 182 -0.71 -5.59 -14.24
C HIS A 182 0.11 -5.32 -12.97
N ALA A 183 0.94 -4.26 -12.94
CA ALA A 183 1.62 -3.85 -11.72
C ALA A 183 0.64 -3.38 -10.66
N VAL A 184 -0.36 -2.56 -11.01
CA VAL A 184 -1.40 -2.12 -10.08
C VAL A 184 -2.09 -3.33 -9.44
N THR A 185 -2.51 -4.30 -10.25
CA THR A 185 -3.12 -5.53 -9.74
C THR A 185 -2.16 -6.31 -8.84
N HIS A 186 -0.92 -6.53 -9.28
CA HIS A 186 0.07 -7.28 -8.52
C HIS A 186 0.33 -6.63 -7.15
N PHE A 187 0.64 -5.34 -7.12
CA PHE A 187 0.99 -4.65 -5.89
C PHE A 187 -0.22 -4.44 -4.97
N LEU A 188 -1.42 -4.21 -5.50
CA LEU A 188 -2.64 -4.22 -4.68
C LEU A 188 -2.87 -5.58 -4.02
N HIS A 189 -2.53 -6.69 -4.68
CA HIS A 189 -2.59 -8.01 -4.06
C HIS A 189 -1.44 -8.24 -3.07
N LYS A 190 -0.21 -7.88 -3.43
CA LYS A 190 0.99 -8.01 -2.59
C LYS A 190 0.82 -7.28 -1.26
N THR A 191 0.21 -6.10 -1.29
CA THR A 191 -0.03 -5.22 -0.13
C THR A 191 -1.41 -5.40 0.48
N GLY A 192 -2.23 -6.33 -0.03
CA GLY A 192 -3.58 -6.60 0.48
C GLY A 192 -4.57 -5.44 0.34
N GLU A 193 -4.21 -4.37 -0.38
CA GLU A 193 -5.05 -3.19 -0.63
C GLU A 193 -6.11 -3.46 -1.73
N ALA A 194 -6.00 -4.56 -2.48
CA ALA A 194 -7.02 -5.02 -3.45
C ALA A 194 -8.44 -5.17 -2.86
N LYS A 195 -8.55 -5.35 -1.53
CA LYS A 195 -9.83 -5.42 -0.80
C LYS A 195 -10.68 -4.15 -0.90
N TYR A 196 -10.09 -3.01 -1.23
CA TYR A 196 -10.80 -1.74 -1.41
C TYR A 196 -11.30 -1.52 -2.84
N ALA A 197 -10.95 -2.41 -3.78
CA ALA A 197 -11.35 -2.28 -5.17
C ALA A 197 -12.88 -2.36 -5.29
N LEU A 198 -13.45 -1.35 -5.96
CA LEU A 198 -14.84 -1.33 -6.35
C LEU A 198 -15.15 -2.52 -7.28
N PRO A 199 -16.38 -3.05 -7.22
CA PRO A 199 -16.82 -4.04 -8.19
C PRO A 199 -16.75 -3.48 -9.61
N LEU A 200 -16.77 -4.37 -10.60
CA LEU A 200 -16.62 -4.00 -12.01
C LEU A 200 -17.60 -2.93 -12.47
N GLU A 201 -18.86 -3.01 -12.04
CA GLU A 201 -19.90 -2.01 -12.34
C GLU A 201 -19.63 -0.61 -11.79
N GLY A 202 -18.75 -0.48 -10.79
CA GLY A 202 -18.44 0.78 -10.13
C GLY A 202 -17.70 1.74 -11.06
N LEU A 203 -16.72 1.26 -11.82
CA LEU A 203 -15.87 2.10 -12.70
C LEU A 203 -15.82 1.61 -14.15
N TYR A 204 -16.09 0.33 -14.40
CA TYR A 204 -15.95 -0.32 -15.70
C TYR A 204 -17.22 -1.08 -16.11
N PRO A 205 -18.43 -0.47 -16.02
CA PRO A 205 -19.69 -1.14 -16.30
C PRO A 205 -19.74 -1.71 -17.73
N PHE A 206 -19.10 -1.04 -18.69
CA PHE A 206 -18.84 -1.60 -20.01
C PHE A 206 -17.39 -2.06 -20.06
N THR A 207 -17.17 -3.38 -20.12
CA THR A 207 -15.83 -3.92 -20.31
C THR A 207 -15.25 -3.48 -21.66
N TYR A 208 -13.94 -3.68 -21.84
CA TYR A 208 -13.30 -3.43 -23.13
C TYR A 208 -14.02 -4.12 -24.28
N LYS A 209 -14.53 -5.34 -24.09
CA LYS A 209 -15.26 -6.10 -25.14
C LYS A 209 -16.61 -5.47 -25.47
N ASP A 210 -17.25 -4.89 -24.46
CA ASP A 210 -18.61 -4.33 -24.51
C ASP A 210 -18.63 -2.85 -24.89
N ARG A 211 -17.48 -2.16 -24.95
CA ARG A 211 -17.37 -0.72 -25.27
C ARG A 211 -18.21 -0.24 -26.47
N ARG A 212 -18.43 -1.10 -27.47
CA ARG A 212 -19.23 -0.77 -28.67
C ARG A 212 -20.72 -0.60 -28.36
N MET A 213 -21.20 -1.13 -27.25
CA MET A 213 -22.60 -1.01 -26.81
C MET A 213 -22.95 0.44 -26.49
N MET A 214 -21.99 1.24 -26.02
CA MET A 214 -22.16 2.68 -25.76
C MET A 214 -22.53 3.50 -27.00
N LEU A 215 -22.26 2.97 -28.20
CA LEU A 215 -22.57 3.60 -29.49
C LEU A 215 -23.87 3.10 -30.11
N LYS A 216 -24.49 2.05 -29.56
CA LYS A 216 -25.72 1.48 -30.12
C LYS A 216 -26.90 2.43 -29.89
N ARG A 217 -27.69 2.64 -30.94
CA ARG A 217 -28.92 3.44 -30.89
C ARG A 217 -29.97 2.75 -30.02
N ASN A 218 -30.62 3.51 -29.14
CA ASN A 218 -31.71 3.04 -28.27
C ASN A 218 -31.34 1.78 -27.46
N PHE A 219 -30.07 1.65 -27.10
CA PHE A 219 -29.59 0.53 -26.30
C PHE A 219 -29.98 0.75 -24.84
N ASP A 220 -30.57 -0.27 -24.21
CA ASP A 220 -30.91 -0.23 -22.80
C ASP A 220 -29.65 -0.40 -21.95
N THR A 221 -29.25 0.67 -21.27
CA THR A 221 -28.05 0.71 -20.43
C THR A 221 -28.33 0.34 -18.99
N THR A 222 -29.60 0.17 -18.58
CA THR A 222 -29.96 -0.11 -17.18
C THR A 222 -29.31 -1.38 -16.61
N PRO A 223 -28.99 -2.43 -17.39
CA PRO A 223 -28.25 -3.59 -16.85
C PRO A 223 -26.76 -3.32 -16.58
N TYR A 224 -26.22 -2.21 -17.08
CA TYR A 224 -24.79 -1.89 -17.01
C TYR A 224 -24.53 -0.70 -16.10
N VAL A 225 -25.35 0.35 -16.23
CA VAL A 225 -25.20 1.60 -15.51
C VAL A 225 -26.27 1.63 -14.42
N THR A 226 -25.84 1.42 -13.18
CA THR A 226 -26.70 1.34 -12.00
C THR A 226 -26.43 2.53 -11.07
N GLU A 227 -27.14 2.60 -9.95
CA GLU A 227 -26.86 3.58 -8.90
C GLU A 227 -25.46 3.43 -8.29
N ASN A 228 -24.82 2.27 -8.42
CA ASN A 228 -23.47 2.00 -7.95
C ASN A 228 -22.38 2.47 -8.92
N THR A 229 -22.74 2.86 -10.15
CA THR A 229 -21.77 3.28 -11.16
C THR A 229 -21.28 4.71 -10.88
N TYR A 230 -19.99 4.84 -10.59
CA TYR A 230 -19.29 6.12 -10.44
C TYR A 230 -18.70 6.60 -11.76
N SER A 231 -18.16 5.68 -12.57
CA SER A 231 -17.48 6.02 -13.82
C SER A 231 -17.82 5.08 -14.97
N ILE A 232 -17.65 5.58 -16.19
CA ILE A 232 -17.67 4.79 -17.42
C ILE A 232 -16.36 5.03 -18.17
N HIS A 233 -15.55 3.99 -18.33
CA HIS A 233 -14.32 4.09 -19.12
C HIS A 233 -14.61 3.96 -20.62
N LEU A 234 -14.20 4.95 -21.41
CA LEU A 234 -14.50 5.00 -22.84
C LEU A 234 -13.48 4.24 -23.69
N TYR A 235 -12.30 3.90 -23.16
CA TYR A 235 -11.21 3.29 -23.92
C TYR A 235 -10.85 4.14 -25.15
N GLY A 236 -10.55 5.41 -24.91
CA GLY A 236 -10.49 6.53 -25.84
C GLY A 236 -9.74 6.22 -27.13
N ARG A 237 -8.56 5.58 -27.07
CA ARG A 237 -7.83 5.20 -28.30
C ARG A 237 -8.68 4.37 -29.27
N ARG A 238 -9.44 3.40 -28.76
CA ARG A 238 -10.29 2.52 -29.57
C ARG A 238 -11.65 3.14 -29.86
N MET A 239 -12.18 3.94 -28.94
CA MET A 239 -13.44 4.66 -29.15
C MET A 239 -13.30 5.70 -30.26
N ARG A 240 -12.24 6.52 -30.21
CA ARG A 240 -11.92 7.51 -31.26
C ARG A 240 -11.81 6.84 -32.63
N ALA A 241 -11.02 5.76 -32.72
CA ALA A 241 -10.88 5.01 -33.96
C ALA A 241 -12.23 4.49 -34.48
N ARG A 242 -13.07 3.92 -33.60
CA ARG A 242 -14.38 3.40 -33.98
C ARG A 242 -15.32 4.51 -34.49
N LEU A 243 -15.40 5.63 -33.78
CA LEU A 243 -16.24 6.77 -34.14
C LEU A 243 -15.86 7.30 -35.52
N VAL A 244 -14.57 7.52 -35.75
CA VAL A 244 -14.04 8.03 -37.01
C VAL A 244 -14.23 7.05 -38.17
N GLU A 245 -13.95 5.76 -37.95
CA GLU A 245 -13.95 4.76 -39.03
C GLU A 245 -15.34 4.25 -39.39
N LYS A 246 -16.30 4.29 -38.46
CA LYS A 246 -17.56 3.55 -38.56
C LYS A 246 -18.81 4.34 -38.22
N GLU A 247 -18.69 5.44 -37.48
CA GLU A 247 -19.82 6.27 -37.08
C GLU A 247 -19.80 7.67 -37.73
N GLY A 248 -18.82 7.96 -38.61
CA GLY A 248 -18.71 9.24 -39.31
C GLY A 248 -18.08 10.36 -38.48
N GLY A 249 -17.39 10.03 -37.39
CA GLY A 249 -16.70 10.98 -36.52
C GLY A 249 -17.47 11.35 -35.25
N GLU A 250 -18.78 11.08 -35.20
CA GLU A 250 -19.65 11.45 -34.08
C GLU A 250 -20.56 10.27 -33.69
N PRO A 251 -20.90 10.08 -32.40
CA PRO A 251 -21.85 9.08 -32.00
C PRO A 251 -23.28 9.48 -32.38
N HIS A 252 -24.12 8.49 -32.68
CA HIS A 252 -25.54 8.76 -32.91
C HIS A 252 -26.19 9.42 -31.67
N PRO A 253 -27.04 10.46 -31.81
CA PRO A 253 -27.61 11.20 -30.67
C PRO A 253 -28.44 10.36 -29.68
N LYS A 254 -28.99 9.24 -30.16
CA LYS A 254 -29.75 8.26 -29.35
C LYS A 254 -28.92 7.09 -28.80
N SER A 255 -27.60 7.15 -28.90
CA SER A 255 -26.70 6.23 -28.20
C SER A 255 -26.40 6.77 -26.80
N LEU A 256 -25.86 5.94 -25.90
CA LEU A 256 -25.42 6.40 -24.58
C LEU A 256 -24.46 7.58 -24.72
N LEU A 257 -23.41 7.43 -25.53
CA LEU A 257 -22.41 8.49 -25.70
C LEU A 257 -23.02 9.77 -26.28
N GLY A 258 -23.94 9.66 -27.24
CA GLY A 258 -24.66 10.82 -27.80
C GLY A 258 -25.55 11.53 -26.78
N GLN A 259 -26.19 10.78 -25.88
CA GLN A 259 -26.98 11.34 -24.78
C GLN A 259 -26.09 12.05 -23.74
N LEU A 260 -24.93 11.48 -23.41
CA LEU A 260 -23.97 12.11 -22.49
C LEU A 260 -23.40 13.41 -23.07
N ILE A 261 -23.04 13.44 -24.36
CA ILE A 261 -22.62 14.67 -25.06
C ILE A 261 -23.69 15.76 -24.94
N LYS A 262 -24.96 15.40 -25.21
CA LYS A 262 -26.09 16.33 -25.08
C LYS A 262 -26.28 16.80 -23.63
N LYS A 263 -26.17 15.91 -22.64
CA LYS A 263 -26.29 16.22 -21.21
C LYS A 263 -25.32 17.33 -20.78
N HIS A 264 -24.09 17.29 -21.28
CA HIS A 264 -23.03 18.24 -20.93
C HIS A 264 -22.92 19.43 -21.89
N GLY A 265 -23.83 19.57 -22.87
CA GLY A 265 -23.81 20.67 -23.83
C GLY A 265 -22.55 20.71 -24.70
N ILE A 266 -21.90 19.56 -24.91
CA ILE A 266 -20.70 19.46 -25.75
C ILE A 266 -21.13 19.49 -27.23
N ASP A 267 -20.43 20.30 -28.02
CA ASP A 267 -20.61 20.39 -29.47
C ASP A 267 -19.44 19.67 -30.18
N PRO A 268 -19.67 18.45 -30.71
CA PRO A 268 -18.63 17.68 -31.39
C PRO A 268 -17.97 18.39 -32.57
N SER A 269 -18.69 19.30 -33.24
CA SER A 269 -18.20 20.00 -34.43
C SER A 269 -17.12 21.03 -34.11
N LYS A 270 -17.10 21.57 -32.89
CA LYS A 270 -16.10 22.55 -32.43
C LYS A 270 -14.78 21.90 -32.05
N ALA A 271 -14.79 20.60 -31.75
CA ALA A 271 -13.60 19.86 -31.37
C ALA A 271 -13.65 18.42 -31.90
N PRO A 272 -13.59 18.25 -33.22
CA PRO A 272 -13.77 16.95 -33.86
C PRO A 272 -12.63 15.99 -33.49
N LEU A 273 -12.90 14.69 -33.63
CA LEU A 273 -11.88 13.67 -33.47
C LEU A 273 -10.79 13.80 -34.55
N PRO A 274 -9.53 13.45 -34.24
CA PRO A 274 -8.48 13.39 -35.24
C PRO A 274 -8.83 12.39 -36.36
N MET A 275 -8.60 12.77 -37.62
CA MET A 275 -8.81 11.89 -38.77
C MET A 275 -8.01 10.58 -38.64
N SER A 276 -8.54 9.47 -39.14
CA SER A 276 -7.82 8.19 -39.14
C SER A 276 -6.59 8.24 -40.07
N LYS A 277 -5.58 7.39 -39.83
CA LYS A 277 -4.41 7.31 -40.73
C LYS A 277 -4.81 7.06 -42.19
N ALA A 278 -5.86 6.26 -42.42
CA ALA A 278 -6.40 6.00 -43.76
C ALA A 278 -7.10 7.22 -44.37
N GLN A 279 -7.81 8.02 -43.57
CA GLN A 279 -8.41 9.29 -44.03
C GLN A 279 -7.36 10.37 -44.25
N GLN A 280 -6.32 10.45 -43.41
CA GLN A 280 -5.17 11.35 -43.62
C GLN A 280 -4.40 10.97 -44.89
N ALA A 281 -4.25 9.68 -45.18
CA ALA A 281 -3.65 9.19 -46.42
C ALA A 281 -4.57 9.41 -47.64
N ALA A 282 -5.88 9.17 -47.51
CA ALA A 282 -6.85 9.39 -48.58
C ALA A 282 -7.09 10.87 -48.90
N ALA A 283 -6.99 11.76 -47.90
CA ALA A 283 -7.00 13.20 -48.10
C ALA A 283 -5.72 13.72 -48.79
N LYS A 284 -4.64 12.92 -48.75
CA LYS A 284 -3.37 13.19 -49.43
C LYS A 284 -3.21 12.44 -50.76
N ALA A 285 -4.15 11.57 -51.15
CA ALA A 285 -4.07 10.74 -52.36
C ALA A 285 -5.07 11.20 -53.44
N PRO A 286 -4.71 11.19 -54.74
CA PRO A 286 -5.67 11.37 -55.82
C PRO A 286 -6.67 10.20 -55.84
N LYS A 287 -7.96 10.49 -56.03
CA LYS A 287 -9.07 9.52 -55.91
C LYS A 287 -8.94 8.37 -56.92
N GLY A 288 -8.87 7.13 -56.41
CA GLY A 288 -8.99 5.88 -57.17
C GLY A 288 -9.72 4.79 -56.36
N GLU A 289 -10.48 3.95 -57.05
CA GLU A 289 -11.57 3.07 -56.55
C GLU A 289 -11.18 1.95 -55.56
N LYS A 290 -12.18 1.53 -54.75
CA LYS A 290 -12.08 0.51 -53.71
C LYS A 290 -12.42 -0.90 -54.23
N VAL A 291 -11.68 -1.91 -53.76
CA VAL A 291 -12.07 -3.33 -53.81
C VAL A 291 -12.13 -3.91 -52.39
N LYS A 292 -13.18 -4.70 -52.10
CA LYS A 292 -13.45 -5.39 -50.81
C LYS A 292 -12.79 -6.78 -50.75
N PRO A 293 -12.33 -7.25 -49.57
CA PRO A 293 -12.09 -8.67 -49.34
C PRO A 293 -13.10 -9.32 -48.37
N THR A 294 -13.17 -10.64 -48.54
CA THR A 294 -14.13 -11.67 -48.11
C THR A 294 -13.90 -12.26 -46.71
N GLU A 295 -14.97 -12.86 -46.15
CA GLU A 295 -15.04 -13.56 -44.86
C GLU A 295 -14.40 -14.97 -44.85
N LYS A 296 -13.95 -15.42 -43.66
CA LYS A 296 -13.66 -16.83 -43.32
C LYS A 296 -13.81 -17.09 -41.79
N PRO A 297 -13.94 -18.35 -41.32
CA PRO A 297 -15.12 -18.80 -40.56
C PRO A 297 -14.89 -19.12 -39.07
N ALA A 298 -16.00 -19.36 -38.38
CA ALA A 298 -16.14 -19.54 -36.93
C ALA A 298 -15.53 -20.84 -36.36
N LYS A 299 -15.07 -20.78 -35.10
CA LYS A 299 -14.69 -21.96 -34.28
C LYS A 299 -15.50 -22.00 -32.97
N GLN A 300 -15.94 -23.21 -32.62
CA GLN A 300 -16.83 -23.57 -31.51
C GLN A 300 -16.13 -23.54 -30.13
N LYS A 301 -16.93 -23.29 -29.08
CA LYS A 301 -16.56 -23.22 -27.65
C LYS A 301 -16.60 -24.61 -26.98
N LYS A 302 -15.69 -24.84 -26.02
CA LYS A 302 -15.77 -25.93 -25.02
C LYS A 302 -16.40 -25.43 -23.70
N PRO A 303 -17.05 -26.29 -22.89
CA PRO A 303 -17.78 -25.88 -21.69
C PRO A 303 -16.89 -25.74 -20.44
N ALA A 304 -17.32 -24.88 -19.51
CA ALA A 304 -16.65 -24.54 -18.26
C ALA A 304 -17.01 -25.50 -17.10
N ALA A 305 -16.08 -25.67 -16.16
CA ALA A 305 -16.26 -26.43 -14.91
C ALA A 305 -16.76 -25.52 -13.75
N PRO A 306 -17.41 -26.05 -12.71
CA PRO A 306 -18.06 -25.25 -11.66
C PRO A 306 -17.11 -24.82 -10.53
N VAL A 307 -17.38 -23.65 -9.97
CA VAL A 307 -16.62 -22.99 -8.88
C VAL A 307 -17.23 -23.37 -7.52
N ALA A 308 -16.39 -23.73 -6.54
CA ALA A 308 -16.81 -24.12 -5.18
C ALA A 308 -17.04 -22.90 -4.25
N ALA A 309 -17.94 -23.04 -3.27
CA ALA A 309 -18.36 -21.99 -2.34
C ALA A 309 -17.40 -21.78 -1.15
N LYS A 310 -17.31 -20.53 -0.65
CA LYS A 310 -16.50 -20.11 0.53
C LYS A 310 -17.15 -20.49 1.86
N ALA A 311 -16.33 -20.84 2.86
CA ALA A 311 -16.75 -21.16 4.22
C ALA A 311 -16.91 -19.92 5.12
N ALA A 312 -17.69 -20.05 6.20
CA ALA A 312 -18.00 -18.98 7.16
C ALA A 312 -16.91 -18.77 8.25
N PRO A 313 -16.85 -17.60 8.91
CA PRO A 313 -15.91 -17.31 10.00
C PRO A 313 -16.18 -18.12 11.27
N LEU A 314 -15.14 -18.31 12.09
CA LEU A 314 -15.26 -18.94 13.42
C LEU A 314 -15.73 -17.93 14.49
N GLU A 315 -16.65 -18.39 15.34
CA GLU A 315 -17.07 -17.69 16.56
C GLU A 315 -15.89 -17.48 17.53
N PRO A 316 -15.85 -16.40 18.33
CA PRO A 316 -14.74 -16.10 19.25
C PRO A 316 -14.41 -17.25 20.22
N SER A 317 -15.43 -17.96 20.72
CA SER A 317 -15.28 -19.11 21.60
C SER A 317 -14.69 -20.34 20.89
N ALA A 318 -14.78 -20.42 19.57
CA ALA A 318 -14.18 -21.48 18.76
C ALA A 318 -12.74 -21.15 18.33
N ARG A 319 -12.22 -19.96 18.68
CA ARG A 319 -10.82 -19.57 18.44
C ARG A 319 -9.87 -20.06 19.54
N THR A 320 -10.39 -20.45 20.70
CA THR A 320 -9.60 -21.14 21.72
C THR A 320 -9.31 -22.55 21.20
N GLY A 321 -8.05 -22.84 20.91
CA GLY A 321 -7.64 -24.05 20.19
C GLY A 321 -8.04 -25.37 20.88
N ILE A 322 -8.12 -26.45 20.09
CA ILE A 322 -8.33 -27.81 20.58
C ILE A 322 -7.00 -28.36 21.12
N GLY A 323 -6.65 -28.02 22.37
CA GLY A 323 -5.50 -28.56 23.11
C GLY A 323 -4.13 -27.87 22.89
N GLN A 324 -3.35 -27.78 23.98
CA GLN A 324 -2.16 -26.96 24.27
C GLN A 324 -2.42 -25.55 24.83
N VAL A 325 -1.50 -25.09 25.69
CA VAL A 325 -1.53 -23.76 26.31
C VAL A 325 -1.24 -22.69 25.25
N ASN A 326 -2.19 -21.79 25.06
CA ASN A 326 -2.11 -20.69 24.11
C ASN A 326 -1.85 -19.37 24.85
N LEU A 327 -0.73 -18.70 24.54
CA LEU A 327 -0.33 -17.45 25.16
C LEU A 327 -1.35 -16.34 24.92
N THR A 328 -2.00 -16.30 23.76
CA THR A 328 -3.06 -15.32 23.44
C THR A 328 -4.27 -15.49 24.38
N ASP A 329 -4.63 -16.71 24.73
CA ASP A 329 -5.73 -16.98 25.66
C ASP A 329 -5.39 -16.50 27.08
N ILE A 330 -4.15 -16.71 27.52
CA ILE A 330 -3.65 -16.20 28.81
C ILE A 330 -3.58 -14.67 28.80
N ALA A 331 -3.10 -14.08 27.70
CA ALA A 331 -3.03 -12.64 27.54
C ALA A 331 -4.41 -11.99 27.65
N ASN A 332 -5.41 -12.56 26.95
CA ASN A 332 -6.80 -12.12 27.04
C ASN A 332 -7.37 -12.29 28.46
N LYS A 333 -7.06 -13.40 29.15
CA LYS A 333 -7.48 -13.66 30.53
C LYS A 333 -7.02 -12.55 31.48
N TYR A 334 -5.77 -12.09 31.34
CA TYR A 334 -5.22 -11.02 32.15
C TYR A 334 -5.48 -9.61 31.60
N SER A 335 -6.20 -9.48 30.49
CA SER A 335 -6.49 -8.19 29.84
C SER A 335 -5.23 -7.39 29.46
N THR A 336 -4.11 -8.06 29.20
CA THR A 336 -2.96 -7.38 28.60
C THR A 336 -3.24 -7.11 27.12
N ASP A 337 -2.77 -5.96 26.66
CA ASP A 337 -2.99 -5.52 25.30
C ASP A 337 -2.11 -6.23 24.26
N LYS A 338 -1.15 -7.05 24.73
CA LYS A 338 -0.37 -8.01 23.94
C LYS A 338 -1.25 -9.10 23.30
N GLY A 339 -2.44 -9.33 23.86
CA GLY A 339 -3.41 -10.34 23.42
C GLY A 339 -4.17 -9.98 22.15
N SER A 340 -5.21 -10.76 21.86
CA SER A 340 -5.96 -10.68 20.59
C SER A 340 -6.77 -9.39 20.42
N ALA A 341 -7.02 -8.67 21.50
CA ALA A 341 -7.88 -7.49 21.54
C ALA A 341 -7.21 -6.23 20.96
N LYS A 342 -5.88 -6.11 21.01
CA LYS A 342 -5.14 -4.92 20.53
C LYS A 342 -3.92 -5.31 19.68
N HIS A 343 -2.83 -5.74 20.30
CA HIS A 343 -1.53 -5.85 19.63
C HIS A 343 -1.19 -7.24 19.07
N ARG A 344 -1.85 -8.31 19.53
CA ARG A 344 -1.63 -9.69 19.03
C ARG A 344 -0.15 -10.15 19.03
N TYR A 345 0.73 -9.51 19.79
CA TYR A 345 2.14 -9.89 19.91
C TYR A 345 2.30 -11.32 20.41
N THR A 346 1.33 -11.79 21.18
CA THR A 346 1.27 -13.15 21.72
C THR A 346 1.26 -14.23 20.64
N GLU A 347 0.89 -13.92 19.40
CA GLU A 347 0.96 -14.87 18.28
C GLU A 347 2.41 -15.18 17.89
N LEU A 348 3.25 -14.15 17.78
CA LEU A 348 4.67 -14.33 17.53
C LEU A 348 5.36 -14.90 18.77
N TYR A 349 5.07 -14.37 19.95
CA TYR A 349 5.64 -14.90 21.20
C TYR A 349 5.27 -16.36 21.43
N GLN A 350 4.06 -16.80 21.07
CA GLN A 350 3.69 -18.21 21.12
C GLN A 350 4.64 -19.05 20.25
N MET A 351 4.89 -18.64 19.01
CA MET A 351 5.79 -19.37 18.11
C MET A 351 7.23 -19.41 18.62
N LEU A 352 7.75 -18.29 19.13
CA LEU A 352 9.13 -18.17 19.59
C LEU A 352 9.37 -18.86 20.94
N PHE A 353 8.44 -18.72 21.87
CA PHE A 353 8.66 -19.07 23.27
C PHE A 353 8.04 -20.40 23.69
N LEU A 354 7.15 -20.99 22.89
CA LEU A 354 6.59 -22.32 23.17
C LEU A 354 7.69 -23.38 23.43
N PRO A 355 8.80 -23.44 22.66
CA PRO A 355 9.89 -24.38 22.94
C PRO A 355 10.63 -24.12 24.27
N LEU A 356 10.51 -22.91 24.84
CA LEU A 356 11.17 -22.48 26.07
C LEU A 356 10.27 -22.63 27.30
N ARG A 357 8.95 -22.74 27.11
CA ARG A 357 7.93 -22.72 28.16
C ARG A 357 8.24 -23.57 29.40
N GLY A 358 8.73 -24.80 29.18
CA GLY A 358 9.00 -25.77 30.23
C GLY A 358 10.39 -25.67 30.88
N ARG A 359 11.23 -24.73 30.45
CA ARG A 359 12.60 -24.54 30.91
C ARG A 359 12.66 -23.62 32.13
N LYS A 360 13.69 -23.79 32.96
CA LYS A 360 14.06 -22.81 33.97
C LYS A 360 14.83 -21.69 33.25
N LEU A 361 14.29 -20.48 33.25
CA LEU A 361 14.83 -19.35 32.53
C LEU A 361 14.58 -18.04 33.28
N ASN A 362 15.31 -16.99 32.91
CA ASN A 362 15.10 -15.63 33.39
C ASN A 362 14.47 -14.79 32.27
N LEU A 363 13.32 -14.19 32.54
CA LEU A 363 12.64 -13.26 31.64
C LEU A 363 12.65 -11.86 32.26
N LEU A 364 13.08 -10.86 31.50
CA LEU A 364 12.98 -9.45 31.85
C LEU A 364 11.93 -8.77 30.98
N GLU A 365 11.04 -8.00 31.60
CA GLU A 365 10.14 -7.05 30.94
C GLU A 365 10.41 -5.64 31.45
N MET A 366 10.46 -4.68 30.54
CA MET A 366 10.56 -3.25 30.84
C MET A 366 9.25 -2.57 30.46
N GLY A 367 8.69 -1.78 31.37
CA GLY A 367 7.32 -1.27 31.26
C GLY A 367 6.31 -2.34 31.69
N LEU A 368 5.68 -2.14 32.85
CA LEU A 368 4.89 -3.19 33.51
C LEU A 368 3.38 -2.92 33.52
N LEU A 369 2.99 -1.69 33.19
CA LEU A 369 1.60 -1.30 33.06
C LEU A 369 1.48 -0.12 32.09
N ASN A 370 0.52 -0.24 31.17
CA ASN A 370 0.08 0.84 30.30
C ASN A 370 -0.27 2.12 31.08
N SER A 371 -0.35 3.27 30.42
CA SER A 371 -0.75 4.56 31.03
C SER A 371 0.30 5.21 31.95
N GLY A 372 1.57 5.15 31.58
CA GLY A 372 2.68 5.72 32.35
C GLY A 372 3.12 7.09 31.82
N PRO A 373 4.35 7.51 32.16
CA PRO A 373 4.93 8.76 31.70
C PRO A 373 4.93 8.96 30.18
N GLU A 374 4.95 7.88 29.39
CA GLU A 374 4.77 7.90 27.93
C GLU A 374 3.41 8.47 27.49
N HIS A 375 2.42 8.47 28.38
CA HIS A 375 1.10 9.07 28.21
C HIS A 375 0.91 10.34 29.05
N GLU A 376 2.00 11.01 29.43
CA GLU A 376 1.99 12.23 30.28
C GLU A 376 1.39 12.02 31.67
N ILE A 377 1.39 10.78 32.17
CA ILE A 377 0.96 10.43 33.53
C ILE A 377 2.19 10.35 34.44
N ALA A 378 2.11 10.94 35.63
CA ALA A 378 3.23 11.00 36.57
C ALA A 378 3.75 9.59 36.97
N ALA A 379 5.05 9.46 37.19
CA ALA A 379 5.67 8.19 37.60
C ALA A 379 5.16 7.71 38.97
N GLU A 380 4.72 8.63 39.82
CA GLU A 380 4.11 8.36 41.12
C GLU A 380 2.65 7.89 41.03
N ARG A 381 2.17 7.52 39.84
CA ARG A 381 0.84 6.92 39.63
C ARG A 381 0.63 5.70 40.52
N ILE A 382 -0.62 5.51 40.93
CA ILE A 382 -1.02 4.29 41.63
C ILE A 382 -1.09 3.16 40.61
N THR A 383 -0.26 2.15 40.78
CA THR A 383 -0.26 0.90 40.03
C THR A 383 -1.04 -0.14 40.84
N ASN A 384 -2.08 -0.73 40.23
CA ASN A 384 -2.95 -1.70 40.93
C ASN A 384 -2.96 -3.08 40.25
N ASP A 385 -2.26 -3.22 39.13
CA ASP A 385 -2.22 -4.44 38.34
C ASP A 385 -0.90 -4.50 37.54
N ALA A 386 -0.49 -5.69 37.13
CA ALA A 386 0.61 -5.93 36.20
C ALA A 386 0.24 -7.06 35.19
N PRO A 387 -0.66 -6.78 34.23
CA PRO A 387 -1.27 -7.79 33.36
C PRO A 387 -0.28 -8.70 32.62
N SER A 388 0.80 -8.14 32.05
CA SER A 388 1.80 -8.90 31.31
C SER A 388 2.68 -9.74 32.24
N VAL A 389 3.03 -9.23 33.42
CA VAL A 389 3.74 -10.01 34.45
C VAL A 389 2.93 -11.24 34.87
N HIS A 390 1.63 -11.07 35.12
CA HIS A 390 0.73 -12.19 35.42
C HIS A 390 0.68 -13.21 34.28
N MET A 391 0.59 -12.74 33.04
CA MET A 391 0.66 -13.57 31.84
C MET A 391 1.97 -14.37 31.78
N TRP A 392 3.13 -13.74 32.00
CA TRP A 392 4.43 -14.43 31.94
C TRP A 392 4.60 -15.46 33.05
N LEU A 393 4.16 -15.15 34.28
CA LEU A 393 4.20 -16.07 35.42
C LEU A 393 3.35 -17.32 35.16
N GLU A 394 2.21 -17.20 34.49
CA GLU A 394 1.35 -18.33 34.11
C GLU A 394 1.91 -19.10 32.90
N TYR A 395 2.38 -18.38 31.88
CA TYR A 395 2.88 -19.00 30.67
C TYR A 395 4.15 -19.80 30.94
N PHE A 396 5.12 -19.25 31.67
CA PHE A 396 6.38 -19.91 32.04
C PHE A 396 6.37 -20.40 33.50
N PRO A 397 5.92 -21.63 33.78
CA PRO A 397 5.74 -22.11 35.15
C PRO A 397 7.05 -22.27 35.95
N LYS A 398 8.21 -22.24 35.29
CA LYS A 398 9.54 -22.39 35.92
C LYS A 398 10.45 -21.16 35.73
N ALA A 399 9.95 -20.10 35.10
CA ALA A 399 10.75 -18.89 34.93
C ALA A 399 10.80 -18.07 36.22
N GLN A 400 11.91 -17.36 36.39
CA GLN A 400 11.99 -16.17 37.22
C GLN A 400 11.74 -14.96 36.32
N VAL A 401 10.76 -14.13 36.69
CA VAL A 401 10.37 -12.92 35.96
C VAL A 401 10.95 -11.70 36.67
N TYR A 402 11.54 -10.80 35.92
CA TYR A 402 12.10 -9.54 36.37
C TYR A 402 11.37 -8.40 35.68
N GLY A 403 11.04 -7.36 36.42
CA GLY A 403 10.32 -6.19 35.90
C GLY A 403 11.09 -4.90 36.18
N LEU A 404 11.31 -4.08 35.15
CA LEU A 404 11.82 -2.71 35.29
C LEU A 404 10.71 -1.71 34.98
N ASP A 405 10.44 -0.79 35.89
CA ASP A 405 9.53 0.34 35.66
C ASP A 405 9.96 1.54 36.51
N ILE A 406 9.61 2.74 36.06
CA ILE A 406 9.82 3.97 36.81
C ILE A 406 8.79 4.12 37.94
N SER A 407 7.61 3.56 37.75
CA SER A 407 6.50 3.55 38.72
C SER A 407 6.69 2.42 39.72
N ASP A 408 6.18 2.58 40.94
CA ASP A 408 6.33 1.55 41.97
C ASP A 408 5.48 0.30 41.70
N PHE A 409 6.08 -0.89 41.69
CA PHE A 409 5.38 -2.19 41.66
C PHE A 409 5.78 -3.08 42.85
N SER A 410 6.34 -2.50 43.91
CA SER A 410 6.79 -3.24 45.10
C SER A 410 5.68 -4.00 45.83
N TRP A 411 4.42 -3.63 45.59
CA TRP A 411 3.24 -4.31 46.13
C TRP A 411 2.99 -5.70 45.51
N LEU A 412 3.55 -5.97 44.32
CA LEU A 412 3.36 -7.26 43.64
C LEU A 412 4.27 -8.33 44.25
N ASP A 413 3.81 -8.93 45.34
CA ASP A 413 4.53 -10.00 46.04
C ASP A 413 4.30 -11.36 45.38
N ASN A 414 5.29 -11.82 44.61
CA ASN A 414 5.33 -13.17 44.06
C ASN A 414 6.76 -13.72 44.15
N PRO A 415 6.97 -14.95 44.64
CA PRO A 415 8.31 -15.52 44.80
C PRO A 415 9.08 -15.68 43.49
N ARG A 416 8.40 -15.67 42.34
CA ARG A 416 8.99 -15.76 41.00
C ARG A 416 9.04 -14.42 40.27
N PHE A 417 8.70 -13.31 40.94
CA PHE A 417 8.78 -11.97 40.38
C PHE A 417 9.79 -11.13 41.17
N THR A 418 10.53 -10.29 40.47
CA THR A 418 11.43 -9.31 41.09
C THR A 418 11.30 -7.99 40.35
N TYR A 419 10.74 -7.00 41.04
CA TYR A 419 10.66 -5.63 40.57
C TYR A 419 11.94 -4.85 40.90
N VAL A 420 12.40 -4.02 39.97
CA VAL A 420 13.47 -3.04 40.19
C VAL A 420 13.02 -1.69 39.62
N ASN A 421 13.07 -0.65 40.45
CA ASN A 421 12.78 0.71 40.01
C ASN A 421 13.85 1.22 39.04
N CYS A 422 13.44 1.63 37.85
CA CYS A 422 14.33 2.10 36.79
C CYS A 422 13.64 3.10 35.87
N ASP A 423 14.20 4.30 35.79
CA ASP A 423 13.90 5.26 34.72
C ASP A 423 14.79 4.94 33.50
N MET A 424 14.20 4.84 32.31
CA MET A 424 14.89 4.46 31.08
C MET A 424 15.52 5.66 30.32
N ASP A 425 15.37 6.88 30.83
CA ASP A 425 15.86 8.10 30.15
C ASP A 425 17.40 8.22 30.12
N SER A 426 18.12 7.49 30.97
CA SER A 426 19.58 7.46 30.93
C SER A 426 20.16 6.05 30.99
N ARG A 427 21.31 5.89 30.32
CA ARG A 427 22.06 4.62 30.31
C ARG A 427 22.58 4.28 31.70
N GLU A 428 22.95 5.28 32.51
CA GLU A 428 23.42 5.10 33.89
C GLU A 428 22.35 4.50 34.79
N ASN A 429 21.09 4.90 34.62
CA ASN A 429 19.97 4.34 35.36
C ASN A 429 19.77 2.86 35.00
N ILE A 430 19.77 2.55 33.70
CA ILE A 430 19.66 1.18 33.19
C ILE A 430 20.81 0.31 33.70
N GLN A 431 22.05 0.80 33.64
CA GLN A 431 23.23 0.11 34.18
C GLN A 431 23.10 -0.19 35.67
N LYS A 432 22.63 0.78 36.46
CA LYS A 432 22.43 0.62 37.90
C LYS A 432 21.38 -0.44 38.20
N ALA A 433 20.24 -0.41 37.50
CA ALA A 433 19.19 -1.41 37.65
C ALA A 433 19.66 -2.81 37.19
N ALA A 434 20.38 -2.87 36.06
CA ALA A 434 20.87 -4.11 35.48
C ALA A 434 22.04 -4.75 36.23
N LYS A 435 22.67 -4.04 37.18
CA LYS A 435 23.82 -4.54 37.96
C LYS A 435 23.48 -5.77 38.80
N GLY A 436 22.27 -5.81 39.36
CA GLY A 436 21.81 -6.91 40.22
C GLY A 436 21.05 -8.02 39.48
N LEU A 437 20.77 -7.82 38.18
CA LEU A 437 20.04 -8.80 37.38
C LEU A 437 20.95 -9.97 36.98
N PRO A 438 20.44 -11.22 36.97
CA PRO A 438 21.18 -12.33 36.41
C PRO A 438 21.29 -12.22 34.88
N GLN A 439 21.94 -13.19 34.25
CA GLN A 439 21.87 -13.34 32.80
C GLN A 439 20.43 -13.62 32.36
N MET A 440 19.96 -12.94 31.31
CA MET A 440 18.59 -13.06 30.81
C MET A 440 18.51 -14.05 29.65
N ASP A 441 17.43 -14.83 29.57
CA ASP A 441 17.13 -15.66 28.41
C ASP A 441 16.17 -14.94 27.44
N ILE A 442 15.28 -14.11 27.98
CA ILE A 442 14.31 -13.31 27.24
C ILE A 442 14.30 -11.90 27.81
N VAL A 443 14.34 -10.88 26.95
CA VAL A 443 14.13 -9.47 27.28
C VAL A 443 13.00 -8.92 26.42
N VAL A 444 12.03 -8.24 27.04
CA VAL A 444 10.92 -7.55 26.40
C VAL A 444 10.99 -6.06 26.76
N ASP A 445 11.18 -5.22 25.75
CA ASP A 445 11.17 -3.76 25.86
C ASP A 445 9.79 -3.22 25.42
N ASP A 446 8.96 -2.89 26.39
CA ASP A 446 7.65 -2.26 26.23
C ASP A 446 7.53 -1.03 27.17
N ALA A 447 8.63 -0.27 27.30
CA ALA A 447 8.72 0.87 28.21
C ALA A 447 8.19 2.16 27.58
N SER A 448 8.96 3.25 27.54
CA SER A 448 8.47 4.56 27.08
C SER A 448 8.24 4.66 25.57
N HIS A 449 8.80 3.73 24.80
CA HIS A 449 8.83 3.72 23.33
C HIS A 449 9.60 4.88 22.68
N ALA A 450 10.22 5.78 23.45
CA ALA A 450 11.11 6.81 22.94
C ALA A 450 12.38 6.17 22.35
N SER A 451 12.83 6.64 21.18
CA SER A 451 13.87 5.94 20.43
C SER A 451 15.19 5.87 21.19
N HIS A 452 15.59 6.95 21.87
CA HIS A 452 16.83 6.97 22.64
C HIS A 452 16.78 6.06 23.87
N HIS A 453 15.61 5.85 24.48
CA HIS A 453 15.45 4.92 25.60
C HIS A 453 15.59 3.48 25.11
N GLN A 454 14.90 3.11 24.03
CA GLN A 454 14.97 1.77 23.44
C GLN A 454 16.40 1.44 22.99
N GLN A 455 17.08 2.40 22.36
CA GLN A 455 18.47 2.22 21.91
C GLN A 455 19.43 2.08 23.08
N GLY A 456 19.32 2.95 24.10
CA GLY A 456 20.13 2.87 25.32
C GLY A 456 19.91 1.54 26.05
N ALA A 457 18.66 1.13 26.22
CA ALA A 457 18.32 -0.15 26.85
C ALA A 457 18.91 -1.34 26.09
N PHE A 458 18.80 -1.36 24.75
CA PHE A 458 19.41 -2.40 23.93
C PHE A 458 20.93 -2.48 24.14
N LEU A 459 21.63 -1.35 24.10
CA LEU A 459 23.09 -1.30 24.28
C LEU A 459 23.53 -1.82 25.65
N GLU A 460 22.75 -1.59 26.72
CA GLU A 460 23.10 -2.02 28.08
C GLU A 460 22.68 -3.47 28.39
N LEU A 461 21.56 -3.93 27.84
CA LEU A 461 20.94 -5.20 28.22
C LEU A 461 21.21 -6.32 27.22
N PHE A 462 21.42 -6.05 25.93
CA PHE A 462 21.79 -7.08 24.95
C PHE A 462 23.10 -7.81 25.31
N PRO A 463 24.14 -7.15 25.87
CA PRO A 463 25.33 -7.84 26.39
C PRO A 463 25.02 -8.84 27.51
N LYS A 464 23.97 -8.60 28.32
CA LYS A 464 23.53 -9.45 29.43
C LYS A 464 22.58 -10.58 29.01
N LEU A 465 22.17 -10.62 27.75
CA LEU A 465 21.38 -11.71 27.19
C LEU A 465 22.25 -12.97 27.02
N ALA A 466 21.69 -14.15 27.28
CA ALA A 466 22.31 -15.44 27.03
C ALA A 466 22.45 -15.72 25.53
N SER A 467 23.45 -16.53 25.16
CA SER A 467 23.54 -17.07 23.80
C SER A 467 22.28 -17.89 23.48
N GLY A 468 21.71 -17.67 22.30
CA GLY A 468 20.40 -18.20 21.89
C GLY A 468 19.19 -17.49 22.50
N GLY A 469 19.39 -16.51 23.39
CA GLY A 469 18.33 -15.71 24.00
C GLY A 469 17.69 -14.72 23.02
N PHE A 470 16.53 -14.20 23.41
CA PHE A 470 15.72 -13.27 22.59
C PHE A 470 15.61 -11.89 23.25
N TYR A 471 15.90 -10.83 22.50
CA TYR A 471 15.58 -9.46 22.85
C TYR A 471 14.44 -8.98 21.97
N THR A 472 13.37 -8.44 22.55
CA THR A 472 12.23 -7.93 21.78
C THR A 472 11.92 -6.49 22.11
N ILE A 473 11.51 -5.71 21.11
CA ILE A 473 11.15 -4.28 21.26
C ILE A 473 9.75 -4.09 20.68
N GLU A 474 8.79 -3.73 21.53
CA GLU A 474 7.41 -3.45 21.15
C GLU A 474 7.25 -2.00 20.66
N ASN A 475 6.11 -1.73 19.99
CA ASN A 475 5.66 -0.39 19.61
C ASN A 475 6.66 0.49 18.84
N LEU A 476 7.43 -0.07 17.89
CA LEU A 476 8.47 0.65 17.13
C LEU A 476 7.97 1.83 16.27
N ARG A 477 6.66 1.96 16.03
CA ARG A 477 6.06 3.05 15.22
C ARG A 477 5.32 4.12 16.02
N TRP A 478 5.49 4.14 17.35
CA TRP A 478 4.94 5.19 18.19
C TRP A 478 6.00 5.69 19.17
N GLN A 479 6.31 6.97 19.07
CA GLN A 479 7.22 7.67 19.97
C GLN A 479 6.43 8.82 20.64
N PRO A 480 6.46 8.95 21.99
CA PRO A 480 5.84 10.08 22.67
C PRO A 480 6.56 11.39 22.32
N ASN A 481 5.84 12.36 21.75
CA ASN A 481 6.43 13.60 21.24
C ASN A 481 7.20 14.40 22.32
N HIS A 482 6.76 14.36 23.58
CA HIS A 482 7.38 15.08 24.69
C HIS A 482 8.65 14.42 25.22
N MET A 483 8.84 13.13 24.96
CA MET A 483 10.03 12.38 25.36
C MET A 483 11.03 12.24 24.21
N GLU A 484 10.55 12.21 22.98
CA GLU A 484 11.37 11.90 21.82
C GLU A 484 12.41 12.98 21.52
N GLN A 485 13.67 12.59 21.39
CA GLN A 485 14.73 13.49 20.98
C GLN A 485 14.58 13.90 19.51
N LYS A 486 14.59 15.22 19.25
CA LYS A 486 14.43 15.74 17.90
C LYS A 486 15.64 15.40 17.03
N GLY A 487 15.39 14.78 15.88
CA GLY A 487 16.42 14.47 14.88
C GLY A 487 17.21 13.20 15.14
N ILE A 488 16.89 12.44 16.20
CA ILE A 488 17.47 11.12 16.43
C ILE A 488 17.00 10.14 15.35
N THR A 489 17.88 9.23 14.94
CA THR A 489 17.49 8.06 14.13
C THR A 489 16.51 7.21 14.93
N LYS A 490 15.36 6.87 14.34
CA LYS A 490 14.37 6.03 15.00
C LYS A 490 14.90 4.62 15.19
N THR A 491 14.50 3.97 16.28
CA THR A 491 14.87 2.56 16.54
C THR A 491 14.45 1.65 15.38
N ALA A 492 13.27 1.88 14.79
CA ALA A 492 12.82 1.16 13.61
C ALA A 492 13.79 1.31 12.42
N ASP A 493 14.19 2.56 12.11
CA ASP A 493 15.08 2.87 10.98
C ASP A 493 16.48 2.31 11.19
N LEU A 494 16.99 2.42 12.42
CA LEU A 494 18.31 1.91 12.82
C LEU A 494 18.47 0.41 12.51
N PHE A 495 17.51 -0.39 12.95
CA PHE A 495 17.54 -1.84 12.75
C PHE A 495 17.08 -2.26 11.35
N TYR A 496 16.18 -1.52 10.70
CA TYR A 496 15.84 -1.76 9.30
C TYR A 496 17.06 -1.56 8.38
N GLY A 497 17.83 -0.50 8.61
CA GLY A 497 19.11 -0.27 7.96
C GLY A 497 20.08 -1.44 8.18
N TYR A 498 20.21 -1.92 9.41
CA TYR A 498 21.02 -3.11 9.70
C TYR A 498 20.54 -4.38 8.98
N GLN A 499 19.23 -4.65 8.93
CA GLN A 499 18.70 -5.80 8.20
C GLN A 499 19.02 -5.74 6.70
N LYS A 500 19.04 -4.53 6.13
CA LYS A 500 19.31 -4.31 4.71
C LYS A 500 20.81 -4.36 4.39
N ASP A 501 21.61 -3.64 5.17
CA ASP A 501 22.99 -3.31 4.82
C ASP A 501 24.02 -4.08 5.67
N GLY A 502 23.59 -4.78 6.72
CA GLY A 502 24.47 -5.47 7.68
C GLY A 502 25.29 -4.51 8.58
N VAL A 503 24.97 -3.22 8.55
CA VAL A 503 25.66 -2.15 9.28
C VAL A 503 24.62 -1.24 9.94
N PHE A 504 24.81 -0.91 11.21
CA PHE A 504 24.01 0.10 11.89
C PHE A 504 24.48 1.50 11.49
N THR A 505 23.54 2.34 11.06
CA THR A 505 23.77 3.75 10.76
C THR A 505 22.88 4.60 11.67
N HIS A 506 23.45 5.65 12.25
CA HIS A 506 22.77 6.49 13.23
C HIS A 506 23.18 7.96 13.03
N SER A 507 22.31 8.91 13.41
CA SER A 507 22.57 10.36 13.33
C SER A 507 23.74 10.80 14.22
N ASP A 508 24.01 10.03 15.27
CA ASP A 508 25.20 10.08 16.11
C ASP A 508 26.14 8.91 15.76
N PRO A 509 27.33 9.18 15.18
CA PRO A 509 28.30 8.13 14.81
C PRO A 509 28.81 7.29 15.99
N ALA A 510 28.91 7.85 17.20
CA ALA A 510 29.39 7.10 18.35
C ALA A 510 28.40 5.99 18.75
N ILE A 511 27.10 6.30 18.69
CA ILE A 511 26.04 5.31 18.89
C ILE A 511 26.07 4.26 17.77
N ALA A 512 26.28 4.66 16.52
CA ALA A 512 26.43 3.70 15.42
C ALA A 512 27.60 2.73 15.68
N ASP A 513 28.75 3.21 16.14
CA ASP A 513 29.91 2.39 16.46
C ASP A 513 29.62 1.38 17.58
N GLU A 514 28.92 1.79 18.64
CA GLU A 514 28.51 0.89 19.73
C GLU A 514 27.58 -0.22 19.25
N PHE A 515 26.56 0.11 18.44
CA PHE A 515 25.68 -0.89 17.85
C PHE A 515 26.45 -1.84 16.91
N ASN A 516 27.35 -1.30 16.09
CA ASN A 516 28.18 -2.10 15.19
C ASN A 516 29.14 -3.02 15.94
N ALA A 517 29.58 -2.67 17.16
CA ALA A 517 30.37 -3.56 18.01
C ALA A 517 29.58 -4.78 18.51
N LEU A 518 28.24 -4.68 18.57
CA LEU A 518 27.37 -5.80 18.99
C LEU A 518 26.93 -6.69 17.83
N ARG A 519 27.04 -6.24 16.58
CA ARG A 519 26.43 -6.91 15.41
C ARG A 519 26.92 -8.35 15.17
N GLU A 520 28.16 -8.67 15.54
CA GLU A 520 28.71 -10.03 15.40
C GLU A 520 28.07 -11.03 16.40
N GLN A 521 27.53 -10.51 17.50
CA GLN A 521 26.78 -11.28 18.49
C GLN A 521 25.31 -11.46 18.08
N ILE A 522 24.86 -10.86 16.98
CA ILE A 522 23.49 -11.04 16.48
C ILE A 522 23.46 -12.28 15.58
N SER A 523 22.62 -13.25 15.94
CA SER A 523 22.35 -14.43 15.13
C SER A 523 21.18 -14.21 14.17
N GLY A 524 20.20 -13.41 14.58
CA GLY A 524 19.05 -13.07 13.76
C GLY A 524 18.42 -11.76 14.23
N CYS A 525 17.95 -10.96 13.29
CA CYS A 525 17.20 -9.74 13.55
C CYS A 525 15.96 -9.77 12.67
N PHE A 526 14.80 -9.70 13.29
CA PHE A 526 13.50 -9.82 12.63
C PHE A 526 12.58 -8.71 13.13
N ILE A 527 12.07 -7.92 12.20
CA ILE A 527 11.01 -6.95 12.46
C ILE A 527 9.70 -7.60 12.02
N TYR A 528 8.84 -7.93 12.98
CA TYR A 528 7.50 -8.44 12.71
C TYR A 528 6.69 -7.34 12.02
N GLN A 529 6.37 -7.59 10.75
CA GLN A 529 5.55 -6.69 9.97
C GLN A 529 4.12 -6.71 10.50
N VAL A 530 3.47 -5.55 10.54
CA VAL A 530 2.12 -5.35 11.10
C VAL A 530 1.00 -5.98 10.25
N GLY A 531 1.34 -6.87 9.31
CA GLY A 531 0.45 -7.33 8.26
C GLY A 531 -0.15 -6.17 7.45
N PHE A 532 -1.35 -6.38 6.91
CA PHE A 532 -2.07 -5.44 6.01
C PHE A 532 -2.91 -4.36 6.72
N ASN A 533 -2.55 -3.94 7.93
CA ASN A 533 -3.33 -2.96 8.72
C ASN A 533 -2.46 -1.79 9.20
N LYS A 534 -2.51 -0.69 8.44
CA LYS A 534 -1.67 0.50 8.63
C LYS A 534 -2.09 1.44 9.75
N SER A 535 -3.25 1.23 10.36
CA SER A 535 -3.60 1.97 11.58
C SER A 535 -2.90 1.39 12.81
N ARG A 536 -2.25 0.22 12.68
CA ARG A 536 -1.55 -0.42 13.78
C ARG A 536 -0.14 0.15 13.89
N LYS A 537 0.14 0.75 15.03
CA LYS A 537 1.48 1.23 15.40
C LYS A 537 2.35 0.13 16.03
N ASP A 538 1.77 -1.07 16.11
CA ASP A 538 2.21 -2.21 16.88
C ASP A 538 3.31 -3.00 16.15
N GLN A 539 4.37 -2.33 15.71
CA GLN A 539 5.51 -3.02 15.11
C GLN A 539 6.41 -3.56 16.24
N LEU A 540 6.78 -4.84 16.12
CA LEU A 540 7.58 -5.57 17.10
C LEU A 540 8.89 -6.00 16.45
N MET A 541 10.00 -5.88 17.15
CA MET A 541 11.28 -6.45 16.74
C MET A 541 11.69 -7.59 17.66
N VAL A 542 12.41 -8.54 17.08
CA VAL A 542 13.04 -9.67 17.75
C VAL A 542 14.48 -9.77 17.26
N VAL A 543 15.42 -9.71 18.20
CA VAL A 543 16.84 -9.93 17.98
C VAL A 543 17.24 -11.17 18.75
N GLN A 544 17.81 -12.16 18.08
CA GLN A 544 18.36 -13.36 18.70
C GLN A 544 19.88 -13.21 18.84
N LYS A 545 20.39 -13.46 20.05
CA LYS A 545 21.83 -13.47 20.31
C LYS A 545 22.47 -14.80 19.91
N ARG A 546 23.67 -14.71 19.34
CA ARG A 546 24.51 -15.84 18.92
C ARG A 546 25.05 -16.62 20.11
#